data_AF-A0A661W7V0-F1
#
_entry.id   AF-A0A661W7V0-F1
#
_cell.length_a   1.000
_cell.length_b   1.000
_cell.length_c   1.000
_cell.angle_alpha   90.00
_cell.angle_beta   90.00
_cell.angle_gamma   90.00
#
_symmetry.space_group_name_H-M   'P 1'
#
loop_
_entity.id
_entity.type
_entity.pdbx_description
1 polymer ?
#
loop_
_entity_poly.entity_id
_entity_poly.type
_entity_poly.pdbx_seq_one_letter_code
_entity_poly.pdbx_strand_id
1 'polypeptide(L)' 'MPLRELTVEEIKEILTARPRARRLAVENFLITVHHNKDAATALANLERDAKLYNWDFPTVEAICLGITKAMTKR' A
#
# COMPACT_ATOMS: atom_id res chain seq x y z
N MET A 1 -10.31 6.40 10.40
CA MET A 1 -9.88 7.67 9.79
C MET A 1 -9.78 7.46 8.29
N PRO A 2 -10.22 8.42 7.46
CA PRO A 2 -10.04 8.33 6.01
C PRO A 2 -8.55 8.33 5.68
N LEU A 3 -8.17 7.58 4.64
CA LEU A 3 -6.80 7.53 4.14
C LEU A 3 -6.59 8.66 3.13
N ARG A 4 -5.48 9.39 3.23
CA ARG A 4 -5.14 10.39 2.22
C ARG A 4 -4.54 9.73 0.98
N GLU A 5 -4.61 10.45 -0.13
CA GLU A 5 -3.86 10.11 -1.33
C GLU A 5 -2.34 10.28 -1.08
N LEU A 6 -1.58 9.26 -1.46
CA LEU A 6 -0.11 9.28 -1.46
C LEU A 6 0.38 9.93 -2.74
N THR A 7 1.46 10.71 -2.66
CA THR A 7 2.13 11.21 -3.86
C THR A 7 2.95 10.11 -4.53
N VAL A 8 3.30 10.33 -5.80
CA VAL A 8 4.19 9.45 -6.55
C VAL A 8 5.55 9.33 -5.87
N GLU A 9 6.06 10.41 -5.29
CA GLU A 9 7.32 10.46 -4.54
C GLU A 9 7.26 9.57 -3.29
N GLU A 10 6.17 9.62 -2.53
CA GLU A 10 5.99 8.77 -1.35
C GLU A 10 5.94 7.28 -1.70
N ILE A 11 5.29 6.94 -2.81
CA ILE A 11 5.27 5.55 -3.31
C ILE A 11 6.68 5.13 -3.76
N LYS A 12 7.42 6.01 -4.44
CA LYS A 12 8.82 5.76 -4.82
C LYS A 12 9.72 5.56 -3.60
N GLU A 13 9.56 6.33 -2.52
CA GLU A 13 10.30 6.16 -1.27
C GLU A 13 10.06 4.77 -0.67
N ILE A 14 8.80 4.32 -0.62
CA ILE A 14 8.43 2.99 -0.11
C ILE A 14 9.09 1.89 -0.95
N LEU A 15 9.02 2.00 -2.28
CA LEU A 15 9.64 1.04 -3.20
C LEU A 15 11.17 1.02 -3.07
N THR A 16 11.79 2.18 -2.88
CA THR A 16 13.24 2.28 -2.67
C THR A 16 13.65 1.62 -1.36
N ALA A 17 12.85 1.77 -0.30
CA ALA A 17 13.06 1.12 0.99
C ALA A 17 12.75 -0.39 0.97
N ARG A 18 12.04 -0.90 -0.06
CA ARG A 18 11.67 -2.31 -0.23
C ARG A 18 11.97 -2.79 -1.65
N PRO A 19 13.26 -2.92 -2.03
CA PRO A 19 13.66 -3.22 -3.41
C PRO A 19 13.22 -4.61 -3.92
N ARG A 20 12.82 -5.51 -3.01
CA ARG A 20 12.30 -6.84 -3.36
C ARG A 20 10.79 -6.88 -3.56
N ALA A 21 10.08 -5.79 -3.26
CA ALA A 21 8.64 -5.73 -3.47
C ALA A 21 8.30 -5.73 -4.96
N ARG A 22 7.18 -6.35 -5.34
CA ARG A 22 6.67 -6.31 -6.70
C ARG A 22 6.16 -4.91 -7.01
N ARG A 23 6.98 -4.12 -7.72
CA ARG A 23 6.73 -2.71 -8.02
C ARG A 23 5.30 -2.41 -8.46
N LEU A 24 4.82 -3.10 -9.50
CA LEU A 24 3.47 -2.88 -10.05
C LEU A 24 2.35 -3.16 -9.05
N ALA A 25 2.51 -4.18 -8.20
CA ALA A 25 1.51 -4.48 -7.17
C ALA A 25 1.41 -3.36 -6.13
N VAL A 26 2.56 -2.87 -5.67
CA VAL A 26 2.63 -1.76 -4.71
C VAL A 26 2.07 -0.47 -5.32
N GLU A 27 2.47 -0.11 -6.55
CA GLU A 27 1.99 1.10 -7.23
C GLU A 27 0.46 1.05 -7.44
N ASN A 28 -0.05 -0.06 -7.99
CA ASN A 28 -1.48 -0.22 -8.26
C ASN A 28 -2.35 -0.20 -7.00
N PHE A 29 -1.89 -0.83 -5.92
CA PHE A 29 -2.62 -0.82 -4.66
C PHE A 29 -2.59 0.57 -4.02
N LEU A 30 -1.40 1.18 -3.92
CA LEU A 30 -1.22 2.43 -3.19
C LEU A 30 -1.83 3.64 -3.89
N ILE A 31 -1.88 3.68 -5.22
CA ILE A 31 -2.51 4.80 -5.95
C ILE A 31 -4.02 4.89 -5.68
N THR A 32 -4.67 3.77 -5.38
CA THR A 32 -6.12 3.70 -5.08
C THR A 32 -6.43 3.60 -3.59
N VAL A 33 -5.42 3.66 -2.71
CA VAL A 33 -5.59 3.38 -1.28
C VAL A 33 -6.59 4.33 -0.60
N HIS A 34 -6.66 5.59 -1.06
CA HIS A 34 -7.54 6.63 -0.55
C HIS A 34 -9.03 6.39 -0.85
N HIS A 35 -9.36 5.47 -1.75
CA HIS A 35 -10.75 5.04 -2.00
C HIS A 35 -11.29 4.11 -0.89
N ASN A 36 -10.43 3.61 -0.01
CA ASN A 36 -10.87 2.81 1.13
C ASN A 36 -11.49 3.72 2.20
N LYS A 37 -12.55 3.24 2.84
CA LYS A 37 -13.24 3.96 3.93
C LYS A 37 -12.31 4.26 5.11
N ASP A 38 -11.42 3.32 5.43
CA ASP A 38 -10.47 3.40 6.53
C ASP A 38 -9.32 2.38 6.34
N ALA A 39 -8.33 2.45 7.23
CA ALA A 39 -7.18 1.55 7.25
C ALA A 39 -7.57 0.07 7.41
N ALA A 40 -8.62 -0.23 8.20
CA ALA A 40 -9.07 -1.61 8.40
C ALA A 40 -9.61 -2.21 7.08
N THR A 41 -10.36 -1.42 6.33
CA THR A 41 -10.85 -1.80 4.99
C THR A 41 -9.70 -2.01 4.02
N ALA A 42 -8.69 -1.12 4.02
CA ALA A 42 -7.51 -1.27 3.17
C ALA A 42 -6.70 -2.53 3.51
N LEU A 43 -6.51 -2.84 4.79
CA LEU A 43 -5.81 -4.05 5.23
C LEU A 43 -6.57 -5.33 4.85
N ALA A 44 -7.90 -5.33 4.97
CA ALA A 44 -8.73 -6.46 4.55
C ALA A 44 -8.65 -6.70 3.03
N ASN A 45 -8.61 -5.62 2.24
CA ASN A 45 -8.42 -5.69 0.79
C ASN A 45 -7.01 -6.20 0.44
N LEU A 46 -5.97 -5.71 1.13
CA LEU A 46 -4.60 -6.21 0.98
C LEU A 46 -4.50 -7.71 1.27
N GLU A 47 -5.12 -8.19 2.35
CA GLU A 47 -5.10 -9.62 2.68
C GLU A 47 -5.72 -10.47 1.57
N ARG A 48 -6.84 -10.00 1.00
CA ARG A 48 -7.52 -10.69 -0.10
C ARG A 48 -6.66 -10.69 -1.38
N ASP A 49 -6.12 -9.54 -1.76
CA ASP A 49 -5.29 -9.40 -2.97
C ASP A 49 -3.99 -10.19 -2.84
N ALA A 50 -3.36 -10.18 -1.66
CA ALA A 50 -2.15 -10.95 -1.41
C ALA A 50 -2.36 -12.46 -1.59
N LYS A 51 -3.51 -12.99 -1.15
CA LYS A 51 -3.89 -14.40 -1.38
C LYS A 51 -4.22 -14.66 -2.84
N LEU A 52 -5.01 -13.79 -3.47
CA LEU A 52 -5.46 -13.96 -4.86
C LEU A 52 -4.29 -13.95 -5.85
N TYR A 53 -3.35 -13.03 -5.67
CA TYR A 53 -2.22 -12.81 -6.58
C TYR A 53 -0.89 -13.41 -6.09
N ASN A 54 -0.94 -14.18 -4.98
CA ASN A 54 0.21 -14.81 -4.35
C ASN A 54 1.37 -13.81 -4.16
N TRP A 55 1.07 -12.67 -3.53
CA TRP A 55 2.07 -11.65 -3.21
C TRP A 55 2.96 -12.12 -2.07
N ASP A 56 4.25 -11.83 -2.22
CA ASP A 56 5.26 -12.19 -1.22
C ASP A 56 5.30 -11.20 -0.06
N PHE A 57 5.98 -11.60 1.01
CA PHE A 57 6.12 -10.78 2.21
C PHE A 57 6.66 -9.37 1.93
N PRO A 58 7.72 -9.15 1.12
CA PRO A 58 8.19 -7.80 0.80
C PRO A 58 7.15 -6.90 0.14
N THR A 59 6.30 -7.47 -0.73
CA THR A 59 5.20 -6.72 -1.37
C THR A 59 4.14 -6.33 -0.36
N VAL A 60 3.71 -7.28 0.49
CA VAL A 60 2.71 -7.02 1.54
C VAL A 60 3.23 -5.98 2.54
N GLU A 61 4.49 -6.12 2.98
CA GLU A 61 5.13 -5.17 3.90
C GLU A 61 5.19 -3.76 3.31
N ALA A 62 5.58 -3.62 2.04
CA ALA A 62 5.62 -2.32 1.36
C ALA A 62 4.23 -1.66 1.31
N ILE A 63 3.18 -2.42 1.01
CA ILE A 63 1.82 -1.89 1.00
C ILE A 63 1.35 -1.49 2.41
N CYS A 64 1.66 -2.29 3.43
CA CYS A 64 1.37 -1.94 4.83
C CYS A 64 2.03 -0.62 5.25
N LEU A 65 3.28 -0.37 4.82
CA LEU A 65 3.95 0.92 5.05
C LEU A 65 3.22 2.07 4.36
N GLY A 66 2.75 1.86 3.13
CA GLY A 66 1.95 2.84 2.40
C GLY A 66 0.61 3.14 3.06
N ILE A 67 -0.12 2.12 3.54
CA ILE A 67 -1.37 2.29 4.31
C ILE A 67 -1.09 3.12 5.56
N THR A 68 -0.02 2.80 6.29
CA THR A 68 0.38 3.53 7.51
C THR A 68 0.71 5.00 7.18
N LYS A 69 1.46 5.24 6.11
CA LYS A 69 1.80 6.60 5.65
C LYS A 69 0.57 7.39 5.20
N ALA A 70 -0.45 6.72 4.64
CA ALA A 70 -1.71 7.34 4.27
C ALA A 70 -2.60 7.69 5.48
N MET A 71 -2.28 7.20 6.68
CA MET A 71 -2.97 7.60 7.93
C MET A 71 -2.42 8.90 8.54
N THR A 72 -1.20 9.33 8.17
CA THR A 72 -0.60 10.55 8.71
C THR A 72 -1.08 11.77 7.93
N LYS A 73 -1.25 12.91 8.62
CA LYS A 73 -1.45 14.21 7.95
C LYS A 73 -0.21 14.54 7.10
N ARG A 74 -0.42 15.22 5.96
CA ARG A 74 0.67 15.70 5.10
C ARG A 74 1.62 16.61 5.87
#